data_AF-A0A6P1E196-F1
#
_entry.id   AF-A0A6P1E196-F1
#
_cell.length_a   1.000
_cell.length_b   1.000
_cell.length_c   1.000
_cell.angle_alpha   90.00
_cell.angle_beta   90.00
_cell.angle_gamma   90.00
#
_symmetry.space_group_name_H-M   'P 1'
#
loop_
_entity.id
_entity.type
_entity.pdbx_description
1 polymer ?
#
loop_
_entity_poly.entity_id
_entity_poly.type
_entity_poly.pdbx_seq_one_letter_code
_entity_poly.pdbx_strand_id
1 'polypeptide(L)' 'MELFLKIAAAAVFILMLFYLWPAYKHWQEHGPKAQKGDWQAALLPLGAVVVFVIVLIMAVR' A
#
# COMPACT_ATOMS: atom_id res chain seq x y z
N MET A 1 9.02 24.05 10.60
CA MET A 1 9.93 23.32 9.68
C MET A 1 10.66 24.35 8.83
N GLU A 2 11.93 24.60 9.13
CA GLU A 2 12.80 25.51 8.38
C GLU A 2 12.85 25.17 6.87
N LEU A 3 12.97 26.17 6.00
CA LEU A 3 12.97 25.99 4.53
C LEU A 3 14.04 24.98 4.07
N PHE A 4 15.23 25.06 4.68
CA PHE A 4 16.33 24.14 4.44
C PHE A 4 15.92 22.67 4.68
N LEU A 5 15.24 22.40 5.80
CA LEU A 5 14.79 21.04 6.15
C LEU A 5 13.75 20.52 5.15
N LYS A 6 12.88 21.39 4.62
CA LYS A 6 11.91 20.99 3.58
C LYS A 6 12.61 20.59 2.28
N ILE A 7 13.63 21.36 1.87
CA ILE A 7 14.41 21.09 0.66
C ILE A 7 15.23 19.80 0.83
N ALA A 8 15.89 19.64 1.98
CA ALA A 8 16.64 18.42 2.30
C ALA A 8 15.73 17.18 2.31
N ALA A 9 14.56 17.26 2.96
CA ALA A 9 13.59 16.17 2.96
C ALA A 9 13.09 15.84 1.53
N ALA A 10 12.80 16.86 0.72
CA ALA A 10 12.40 16.66 -0.68
C ALA A 10 13.51 15.95 -1.49
N ALA A 11 14.76 16.36 -1.33
CA ALA A 11 15.90 15.71 -1.97
C ALA A 11 16.03 14.24 -1.56
N VAL A 12 15.89 13.93 -0.26
CA VAL A 12 15.90 12.56 0.25
C VAL A 12 14.76 11.73 -0.36
N PHE A 13 13.54 12.28 -0.46
CA PHE A 13 12.42 11.57 -1.08
C PHE A 13 12.67 11.28 -2.56
N ILE A 14 13.23 12.24 -3.31
CA ILE A 14 13.60 12.03 -4.72
C ILE A 14 14.65 10.93 -4.85
N LEU A 15 15.70 10.97 -4.03
CA LEU A 15 16.75 9.94 -4.03
C LEU A 15 16.21 8.56 -3.64
N MET A 16 15.28 8.50 -2.69
CA MET A 16 14.60 7.26 -2.32
C MET A 16 13.82 6.68 -3.50
N LEU A 17 13.05 7.50 -4.22
CA LEU A 17 12.32 7.06 -5.41
C LEU A 17 13.29 6.58 -6.51
N PHE A 18 14.39 7.29 -6.73
CA PHE A 18 15.42 6.88 -7.67
C PHE A 18 16.05 5.53 -7.29
N TYR A 19 16.37 5.34 -6.02
CA TYR A 19 16.92 4.09 -5.50
C TYR A 19 15.95 2.91 -5.59
N LEU A 20 14.65 3.15 -5.35
CA LEU A 20 13.60 2.12 -5.44
C LEU A 20 13.15 1.83 -6.87
N TRP A 21 13.42 2.72 -7.82
CA TRP A 21 13.02 2.60 -9.22
C TRP A 21 13.40 1.27 -9.88
N PRO A 22 14.64 0.74 -9.77
CA PRO A 22 14.98 -0.55 -10.38
C PRO A 22 14.17 -1.72 -9.79
N ALA A 23 13.94 -1.73 -8.48
CA ALA A 23 13.12 -2.76 -7.84
C ALA A 23 11.66 -2.69 -8.30
N TYR A 24 11.11 -1.48 -8.39
CA TYR A 24 9.78 -1.24 -8.96
C TYR A 24 9.67 -1.74 -10.39
N LYS A 25 10.66 -1.43 -11.24
CA LYS A 25 10.71 -1.91 -12.64
C LYS A 25 10.77 -3.43 -12.71
N HIS A 26 11.64 -4.05 -11.92
CA HIS A 26 11.74 -5.50 -11.83
C HIS A 26 10.40 -6.14 -11.44
N TRP A 27 9.70 -5.61 -10.42
CA TRP A 27 8.39 -6.10 -10.01
C TRP A 27 7.29 -5.82 -11.04
N GLN A 28 7.34 -4.71 -11.77
CA GLN A 28 6.39 -4.46 -12.85
C GLN A 28 6.50 -5.49 -13.97
N GLU A 29 7.73 -5.85 -14.35
CA GLU A 29 8.01 -6.75 -15.47
C GLU A 29 7.88 -8.23 -15.07
N HIS A 30 8.33 -8.61 -13.87
CA HIS A 30 8.46 -10.00 -13.43
C HIS A 30 7.53 -10.38 -12.29
N GLY A 31 6.80 -9.42 -11.70
CA GLY A 31 5.93 -9.68 -10.57
C GLY A 31 4.72 -10.54 -10.94
N PRO A 32 4.18 -11.32 -9.98
CA PRO A 32 3.02 -12.16 -10.20
C PRO A 32 1.84 -11.29 -10.66
N LYS A 33 1.33 -11.60 -11.85
CA LYS A 33 0.13 -10.94 -12.37
C LYS A 33 -1.09 -11.56 -11.70
N ALA A 34 -2.06 -10.70 -11.37
CA ALA A 34 -3.33 -11.15 -10.83
C ALA A 34 -3.97 -12.18 -11.77
N GLN A 35 -4.18 -13.39 -11.27
CA GLN A 35 -4.84 -14.46 -11.98
C GLN A 35 -6.36 -14.40 -11.78
N LYS A 36 -7.09 -15.17 -12.58
CA LYS A 36 -8.53 -15.35 -12.36
C LYS A 36 -8.73 -16.00 -11.00
N GLY A 37 -9.43 -15.33 -10.09
CA GLY A 37 -9.66 -15.80 -8.72
C GLY A 37 -8.99 -14.94 -7.65
N ASP A 38 -7.94 -14.16 -7.98
CA ASP A 38 -7.22 -13.38 -6.97
C ASP A 38 -8.09 -12.26 -6.39
N TRP A 39 -8.94 -11.66 -7.21
CA TRP A 39 -9.91 -10.66 -6.77
C TRP A 39 -11.00 -11.26 -5.86
N GLN A 40 -11.43 -12.49 -6.16
CA GLN A 40 -12.35 -13.23 -5.30
C GLN A 40 -11.69 -13.64 -3.98
N ALA A 41 -10.43 -14.06 -4.02
CA ALA A 41 -9.66 -14.40 -2.82
C ALA A 41 -9.44 -13.17 -1.93
N ALA A 42 -9.20 -11.99 -2.51
CA ALA A 42 -9.06 -10.73 -1.78
C ALA A 42 -10.38 -10.28 -1.10
N LEU A 43 -11.53 -10.69 -1.64
CA LEU A 43 -12.84 -10.33 -1.07
C LEU A 43 -13.06 -10.95 0.30
N LEU A 44 -12.51 -12.15 0.56
CA LEU A 44 -12.67 -12.85 1.84
C LEU A 44 -12.06 -12.07 3.03
N PRO A 45 -10.77 -11.70 3.03
CA PRO A 45 -10.19 -10.92 4.14
C PRO A 45 -10.80 -9.51 4.22
N LEU A 46 -11.08 -8.85 3.09
CA LEU A 46 -11.72 -7.53 3.10
C LEU A 46 -13.13 -7.58 3.71
N GLY A 47 -13.92 -8.57 3.30
CA GLY A 47 -15.24 -8.82 3.87
C GLY A 47 -15.19 -9.15 5.36
N ALA A 48 -14.20 -9.94 5.80
CA ALA A 48 -13.99 -10.24 7.20
C ALA A 48 -13.72 -8.97 8.03
N VAL A 49 -12.92 -8.02 7.51
CA VAL A 49 -12.67 -6.72 8.17
C VAL A 49 -13.97 -5.91 8.28
N VAL A 50 -14.77 -5.85 7.20
CA VAL A 50 -16.06 -5.14 7.22
C VAL A 50 -17.00 -5.74 8.26
N VAL A 51 -17.13 -7.08 8.30
CA VAL A 51 -17.95 -7.78 9.29
C VAL A 51 -17.44 -7.53 10.71
N PHE A 52 -16.13 -7.57 10.92
CA PHE A 52 -15.53 -7.28 12.22
C PHE A 52 -15.89 -5.86 12.70
N VAL A 53 -15.77 -4.84 11.83
CA VAL A 53 -16.17 -3.46 12.16
C VAL A 53 -17.65 -3.37 12.51
N ILE A 54 -18.53 -4.06 11.78
CA ILE A 54 -19.96 -4.10 12.08
C ILE A 54 -20.20 -4.68 13.47
N VAL A 55 -19.56 -5.80 13.82
CA VAL A 55 -19.66 -6.42 15.15
C VAL A 55 -19.22 -5.44 16.24
N LEU A 56 -18.11 -4.71 16.03
CA LEU A 56 -17.65 -3.70 16.98
C LEU A 56 -18.69 -2.59 17.19
N ILE A 57 -19.30 -2.09 16.11
CA ILE A 57 -20.37 -1.07 16.20
C ILE A 57 -21.56 -1.59 17.01
N MET A 58 -21.96 -2.84 16.78
CA MET A 58 -23.07 -3.46 17.51
C MET A 58 -22.75 -3.69 18.98
N ALA A 59 -21.50 -3.95 19.35
CA ALA A 59 -21.10 -4.21 20.72
C ALA A 59 -21.08 -2.96 21.62
N VAL A 60 -21.00 -1.76 21.04
CA VAL A 60 -20.95 -0.48 21.77
C VAL A 60 -22.23 0.36 21.64
N ARG A 61 -23.22 -0.12 20.89
CA ARG A 61 -24.51 0.56 20.70
C ARG A 61 -25.55 0.02 21.67
#